data_AF-A0A3C1TB41-F1
#
_entry.id   AF-A0A3C1TB41-F1
#
_cell.length_a   1.000
_cell.length_b   1.000
_cell.length_c   1.000
_cell.angle_alpha   90.00
_cell.angle_beta   90.00
_cell.angle_gamma   90.00
#
_symmetry.space_group_name_H-M   'P 1'
#
loop_
_entity.id
_entity.type
_entity.pdbx_description
1 polymer ?
#
loop_
_entity_poly.entity_id
_entity_poly.type
_entity_poly.pdbx_seq_one_letter_code
_entity_poly.pdbx_strand_id
1 'polypeptide(L)'
;MLNTFKIGLLFGWLAFCSFTFKSDSDGSVDVIVLDAGHGGRDTGAKGKISKEKDIVLDITMRLAQKIKLEMPQVKIILTRASDKFVELNERSNIANR
;
A
#
# COMPACT_ATOMS: atom_id res chain seq x y z
N MET A 1 -32.31 25.05 39.53
CA MET A 1 -30.89 24.74 39.72
C MET A 1 -30.52 23.28 39.47
N LEU A 2 -31.36 22.28 39.76
CA LEU A 2 -31.03 20.86 39.47
C LEU A 2 -30.96 20.49 37.97
N ASN A 3 -31.64 21.23 37.09
CA ASN A 3 -31.75 20.87 35.67
C ASN A 3 -30.51 21.23 34.83
N THR A 4 -29.82 22.32 35.17
CA THR A 4 -28.58 22.75 34.49
C THR A 4 -27.42 21.79 34.76
N PHE A 5 -27.37 21.17 35.95
CA PHE A 5 -26.34 20.17 36.30
C PHE A 5 -26.54 18.85 35.53
N LYS A 6 -27.79 18.42 35.32
CA LYS A 6 -28.11 17.23 34.51
C LYS A 6 -27.79 17.41 33.03
N ILE A 7 -27.98 18.62 32.48
CA ILE A 7 -27.63 18.96 31.09
C ILE A 7 -26.11 18.92 30.89
N GLY A 8 -25.33 19.44 31.84
CA GLY A 8 -23.86 19.34 31.79
C GLY A 8 -23.34 17.90 31.83
N LEU A 9 -23.96 17.04 32.64
CA LEU A 9 -23.66 15.60 32.69
C LEU A 9 -24.02 14.87 31.38
N LEU A 10 -25.12 15.24 30.73
CA LEU A 10 -25.53 14.66 29.44
C LEU A 10 -24.56 15.03 28.30
N PHE A 11 -24.08 16.27 28.27
CA PHE A 11 -23.08 16.74 27.31
C PHE A 11 -21.69 16.11 27.55
N GLY A 12 -21.30 15.91 28.81
CA GLY A 12 -20.07 15.20 29.17
C GLY A 12 -20.09 13.72 28.74
N TRP A 13 -21.23 13.06 28.85
CA TRP A 13 -21.38 11.66 28.46
C TRP A 13 -21.39 11.46 26.94
N LEU A 14 -22.03 12.37 26.19
CA LEU A 14 -21.99 12.39 24.71
C LEU A 14 -20.59 12.66 24.15
N ALA A 15 -19.81 13.53 24.80
CA ALA A 15 -18.42 13.77 24.43
C ALA A 15 -17.51 12.57 24.74
N PHE A 16 -17.80 11.81 25.80
CA PHE A 16 -17.03 10.61 26.18
C PHE A 16 -17.38 9.37 25.33
N CYS A 17 -18.62 9.25 24.85
CA CYS A 17 -19.04 8.17 23.94
C CYS A 17 -18.50 8.31 22.52
N SER A 18 -17.96 9.48 22.13
CA SER A 18 -17.44 9.71 20.78
C SER A 18 -15.99 9.26 20.59
N PHE A 19 -15.32 8.78 21.64
CA PHE A 19 -13.96 8.25 21.55
C PHE A 19 -13.99 6.74 21.27
N THR A 20 -14.49 6.35 20.09
CA THR A 20 -14.31 4.98 19.61
C THR A 20 -12.84 4.77 19.27
N PHE A 21 -12.09 4.17 20.20
CA PHE A 21 -10.76 3.63 19.91
C PHE A 21 -10.94 2.57 18.81
N LYS A 22 -10.57 2.91 17.57
CA LYS A 22 -10.49 1.93 16.50
C LYS A 22 -9.32 1.01 16.83
N SER A 23 -9.62 -0.21 17.26
CA SER A 23 -8.61 -1.23 17.50
C SER A 23 -8.11 -1.73 16.14
N ASP A 24 -6.95 -1.23 15.70
CA ASP A 24 -6.26 -1.67 14.49
C ASP A 24 -5.53 -3.01 14.71
N SER A 25 -6.22 -3.99 15.32
CA SER A 25 -5.67 -5.30 15.66
C SER A 25 -6.29 -6.45 14.85
N ASP A 26 -6.75 -6.14 13.65
CA ASP A 26 -6.97 -7.14 12.60
C ASP A 26 -5.86 -6.91 11.58
N GLY A 27 -5.06 -7.92 11.27
CA GLY A 27 -3.73 -7.80 10.62
C GLY A 27 -3.73 -6.95 9.34
N SER A 28 -3.63 -5.63 9.48
CA SER A 28 -3.71 -4.69 8.39
C SER A 28 -2.39 -4.69 7.64
N VAL A 29 -2.47 -4.76 6.31
CA VAL A 29 -1.32 -4.59 5.44
C VAL A 29 -1.07 -3.10 5.28
N ASP A 30 0.02 -2.58 5.86
CA ASP A 30 0.33 -1.16 5.77
C ASP A 30 1.10 -0.80 4.50
N VAL A 31 1.98 -1.71 4.05
CA VAL A 31 2.88 -1.49 2.92
C VAL A 31 2.91 -2.72 2.03
N ILE A 32 2.80 -2.50 0.72
CA ILE A 32 3.03 -3.52 -0.31
C ILE A 32 4.19 -3.08 -1.19
N VAL A 33 5.20 -3.93 -1.30
CA VAL A 33 6.31 -3.74 -2.24
C VAL A 33 6.07 -4.62 -3.46
N LEU A 34 5.97 -4.01 -4.64
CA LEU A 34 5.81 -4.72 -5.90
C LEU A 34 7.12 -4.71 -6.67
N ASP A 35 7.66 -5.90 -6.93
CA ASP A 35 8.84 -6.08 -7.76
C ASP A 35 8.47 -6.38 -9.21
N ALA A 36 8.78 -5.45 -10.11
CA ALA A 36 8.75 -5.73 -11.54
C ALA A 36 10.07 -6.44 -11.92
N GLY A 37 10.01 -7.76 -12.12
CA GLY A 37 11.13 -8.61 -12.52
C GLY A 37 11.96 -8.03 -13.68
N HIS A 38 13.26 -8.34 -13.74
CA HIS A 38 14.17 -7.92 -14.81
C HIS A 38 14.22 -6.39 -15.03
N GLY A 39 14.55 -5.93 -16.24
CA GLY A 39 14.53 -4.51 -16.64
C GLY A 39 15.85 -4.04 -17.27
N GLY A 40 15.77 -3.02 -18.12
CA GLY A 40 16.93 -2.45 -18.82
C GLY A 40 17.65 -3.51 -19.66
N ARG A 41 18.91 -3.78 -19.29
CA ARG A 41 19.79 -4.77 -19.95
C ARG A 41 19.34 -6.22 -19.77
N ASP A 42 18.62 -6.51 -18.69
CA ASP A 42 18.08 -7.84 -18.42
C ASP A 42 16.67 -7.93 -18.97
N THR A 43 16.47 -8.74 -20.02
CA THR A 43 15.17 -8.88 -20.67
C THR A 43 14.27 -9.91 -20.01
N GLY A 44 14.82 -10.75 -19.14
CA GLY A 44 14.20 -12.02 -18.75
C GLY A 44 13.96 -12.93 -19.96
N ALA A 45 12.98 -13.81 -19.81
CA ALA A 45 12.54 -14.71 -20.88
C ALA A 45 12.07 -13.94 -22.12
N LYS A 46 12.37 -14.48 -23.29
CA LYS A 46 11.98 -13.92 -24.60
C LYS A 46 10.95 -14.83 -25.25
N GLY A 47 9.77 -14.28 -25.54
CA GLY A 47 8.79 -14.90 -26.42
C GLY A 47 9.06 -14.55 -27.89
N LYS A 48 8.18 -15.02 -28.78
CA LYS A 48 8.28 -14.73 -30.23
C LYS A 48 8.24 -13.22 -30.54
N ILE A 49 7.45 -12.47 -29.77
CA ILE A 49 7.25 -11.02 -29.95
C ILE A 49 7.25 -10.24 -28.62
N SER A 50 7.62 -10.88 -27.51
CA SER A 50 7.51 -10.31 -26.17
C SER A 50 8.76 -10.54 -25.35
N LYS A 51 8.95 -9.69 -24.34
CA LYS A 51 10.00 -9.83 -23.32
C LYS A 51 9.34 -9.80 -21.96
N GLU A 52 9.82 -10.68 -21.07
CA GLU A 52 9.31 -10.77 -19.71
C GLU A 52 9.34 -9.42 -19.01
N LYS A 53 10.45 -8.67 -19.12
CA LYS A 53 10.61 -7.36 -18.48
C LYS A 53 9.51 -6.35 -18.82
N ASP A 54 8.93 -6.44 -20.03
CA ASP A 54 7.90 -5.52 -20.52
C ASP A 54 6.53 -5.95 -19.97
N ILE A 55 6.24 -7.25 -20.03
CA ILE A 55 4.99 -7.84 -19.52
C ILE A 55 4.86 -7.64 -18.01
N VAL A 56 5.90 -7.96 -17.25
CA VAL A 56 5.85 -7.85 -15.77
C VAL A 56 5.77 -6.40 -15.32
N LEU A 57 6.39 -5.45 -16.04
CA LEU A 57 6.23 -4.02 -15.75
C LEU A 57 4.78 -3.58 -15.94
N ASP A 58 4.15 -3.94 -17.06
CA ASP A 58 2.76 -3.60 -17.33
C ASP A 58 1.81 -4.18 -16.26
N ILE A 59 1.98 -5.46 -15.91
CA ILE A 59 1.20 -6.11 -14.83
C ILE A 59 1.40 -5.40 -13.49
N THR A 60 2.65 -5.12 -13.09
CA THR A 60 2.97 -4.45 -11.84
C THR A 60 2.32 -3.06 -11.77
N MET A 61 2.36 -2.28 -12.86
CA MET A 61 1.76 -0.94 -12.90
C MET A 61 0.23 -0.98 -12.80
N ARG A 62 -0.43 -1.95 -13.46
CA ARG A 62 -1.88 -2.16 -13.36
C ARG A 62 -2.29 -2.61 -11.96
N LEU A 63 -1.52 -3.52 -11.35
CA LEU A 63 -1.73 -3.96 -9.98
C LEU A 63 -1.59 -2.81 -8.99
N ALA A 64 -0.55 -1.98 -9.13
CA ALA A 64 -0.34 -0.81 -8.30
C ALA A 64 -1.53 0.17 -8.38
N GLN A 65 -2.06 0.41 -9.59
CA GLN A 65 -3.25 1.24 -9.76
C GLN A 65 -4.48 0.63 -9.09
N LYS A 66 -4.71 -0.67 -9.25
CA LYS A 66 -5.83 -1.37 -8.64
C LYS A 66 -5.77 -1.34 -7.11
N ILE A 67 -4.60 -1.61 -6.52
CA ILE A 67 -4.40 -1.52 -5.06
C ILE A 67 -4.64 -0.08 -4.58
N LYS A 68 -4.12 0.92 -5.29
CA LYS A 68 -4.34 2.33 -4.92
C LYS A 68 -5.82 2.72 -4.91
N LEU A 69 -6.64 2.13 -5.80
CA LEU A 69 -8.07 2.38 -5.88
C LEU A 69 -8.86 1.62 -4.80
N GLU A 70 -8.51 0.36 -4.56
CA GLU A 70 -9.28 -0.55 -3.68
C GLU A 70 -8.83 -0.48 -2.20
N MET A 71 -7.58 -0.07 -1.95
CA MET A 71 -6.94 -0.03 -0.64
C MET A 71 -6.14 1.29 -0.47
N PRO A 72 -6.80 2.46 -0.47
CA PRO A 72 -6.13 3.77 -0.47
C PRO A 72 -5.26 4.03 0.76
N GLN A 73 -5.47 3.29 1.85
CA GLN A 73 -4.65 3.34 3.06
C GLN A 73 -3.30 2.63 2.92
N VAL A 74 -3.15 1.73 1.94
CA VAL A 74 -1.95 0.92 1.74
C VAL A 74 -0.90 1.72 0.98
N LYS A 75 0.31 1.81 1.54
CA LYS A 75 1.46 2.40 0.84
C LYS A 75 2.01 1.40 -0.18
N ILE A 76 2.15 1.84 -1.43
CA ILE A 76 2.74 1.03 -2.50
C ILE A 76 4.15 1.52 -2.79
N ILE A 77 5.11 0.60 -2.83
CA ILE A 77 6.49 0.84 -3.24
C ILE A 77 6.80 -0.05 -4.44
N LEU A 78 7.37 0.52 -5.50
CA LEU A 78 7.79 -0.20 -6.70
C LEU A 78 9.32 -0.31 -6.72
N THR A 79 9.87 -1.50 -6.99
CA THR A 79 11.33 -1.62 -7.22
C THR A 79 11.76 -0.85 -8.48
N ARG A 80 10.90 -0.84 -9.51
CA ARG A 80 11.01 0.03 -10.68
C ARG A 80 9.63 0.40 -11.24
N ALA A 81 9.53 1.60 -11.80
CA ALA A 81 8.34 2.11 -12.49
C ALA A 81 8.59 2.34 -13.99
N SER A 82 9.74 1.91 -14.50
CA SER A 82 10.18 2.07 -15.89
C SER A 82 11.08 0.91 -16.30
N ASP A 83 11.47 0.86 -17.58
CA ASP A 83 12.41 -0.13 -18.11
C ASP A 83 13.86 0.20 -17.69
N LYS A 84 14.16 -0.01 -16.40
CA LYS A 84 15.51 0.13 -15.83
C LYS A 84 15.94 -1.17 -15.17
N PHE A 85 17.23 -1.45 -15.21
CA PHE A 85 17.80 -2.58 -14.49
C PHE A 85 17.90 -2.24 -12.99
N VAL A 86 17.47 -3.17 -12.14
CA VAL A 86 17.61 -3.10 -10.67
C VAL A 86 18.29 -4.39 -10.21
N GLU A 87 19.42 -4.24 -9.53
CA GLU A 87 20.21 -5.36 -8.99
C GLU A 87 19.39 -6.19 -8.00
N LEU A 88 19.60 -7.51 -7.98
CA LEU A 88 18.80 -8.43 -7.16
C LEU A 88 18.85 -8.08 -5.66
N ASN A 89 20.03 -7.70 -5.16
CA ASN A 89 20.19 -7.28 -3.76
C ASN A 89 19.41 -5.99 -3.45
N GLU A 90 19.36 -5.03 -4.37
CA GLU A 90 18.63 -3.78 -4.14
C GLU A 90 17.12 -4.03 -4.10
N ARG A 91 16.58 -5.00 -4.85
CA ARG A 91 15.17 -5.39 -4.75
C ARG A 91 14.79 -5.82 -3.33
N SER A 92 15.61 -6.69 -2.73
CA SER A 92 15.43 -7.11 -1.33
C SER A 92 15.67 -5.97 -0.34
N ASN A 93 16.66 -5.12 -0.60
CA ASN A 93 16.91 -3.95 0.25
C ASN A 93 15.72 -2.99 0.26
N ILE A 94 15.07 -2.76 -0.89
CA ILE A 94 13.85 -1.93 -0.98
C ILE A 94 12.73 -2.54 -0.13
N ALA A 95 12.60 -3.87 -0.12
CA ALA A 95 11.59 -4.55 0.68
C ALA A 95 11.87 -4.55 2.19
N ASN A 96 13.14 -4.49 2.60
CA ASN A 96 13.57 -4.54 4.00
C ASN A 96 13.72 -3.16 4.68
N ARG A 97 13.51 -2.06 3.95
CA ARG A 97 13.55 -0.68 4.48
C ARG A 97 12.17 -0.24 4.95
#